data_AF-A0A7C3K4Z4-F1
#
_entry.id   AF-A0A7C3K4Z4-F1
#
_cell.length_a   1.000
_cell.length_b   1.000
_cell.length_c   1.000
_cell.angle_alpha   90.00
_cell.angle_beta   90.00
_cell.angle_gamma   90.00
#
_symmetry.space_group_name_H-M   'P 1'
#
loop_
_entity.id
_entity.type
_entity.pdbx_description
1 polymer ?
#
loop_
_entity_poly.entity_id
_entity_poly.type
_entity_poly.pdbx_seq_one_letter_code
_entity_poly.pdbx_strand_id
1 'polypeptide(L)'
;MEEEPLSPPHQPTIRDLLLPSPLELLTYAVLAFIALLLLNFEAVWKILQGDAIQPTDASFLMTWMDSISDPLGTATVFALWLGIGSVCYMIAWFVMSVFGRAREDAIEANYVGTAGTGYWESVVAHYGAFVASSVTFALFTLLAFNYFIPAVSNLFNQSLMQLSSPGSYLNILVAALGMAGVLYGFHVLGYVVRYVWRTIRVAE
;
A
#
# COMPACT_ATOMS: atom_id res chain seq x y z
N MET A 1 -46.89 13.05 9.20
CA MET A 1 -45.73 12.21 8.90
C MET A 1 -44.59 13.18 8.70
N GLU A 2 -43.78 13.38 9.73
CA GLU A 2 -42.54 14.16 9.62
C GLU A 2 -41.50 13.23 8.99
N GLU A 3 -41.00 13.59 7.81
CA GLU A 3 -39.89 12.86 7.18
C GLU A 3 -38.64 13.12 8.02
N GLU A 4 -38.14 12.06 8.65
CA GLU A 4 -36.91 12.08 9.40
C GLU A 4 -35.76 12.48 8.44
N PRO A 5 -35.04 13.57 8.71
CA PRO A 5 -34.03 14.07 7.78
C PRO A 5 -32.94 12.99 7.61
N LEU A 6 -32.77 12.54 6.36
CA LEU A 6 -31.72 11.60 5.96
C LEU A 6 -30.38 12.08 6.52
N SER A 7 -29.81 11.31 7.45
CA SER A 7 -28.51 11.64 8.04
C SER A 7 -27.49 11.75 6.90
N PRO A 8 -26.66 12.81 6.86
CA PRO A 8 -25.67 12.95 5.82
C PRO A 8 -24.74 11.73 5.83
N PRO A 9 -24.37 11.19 4.65
CA PRO A 9 -23.49 10.04 4.57
C PRO A 9 -22.19 10.35 5.32
N HIS A 10 -21.81 9.46 6.24
CA HIS A 10 -20.57 9.60 7.00
C HIS A 10 -19.39 9.68 6.04
N GLN A 11 -18.80 10.87 5.93
CA GLN A 11 -17.57 11.05 5.18
C GLN A 11 -16.42 10.48 6.02
N PRO A 12 -15.73 9.42 5.56
CA PRO A 12 -14.62 8.86 6.32
C PRO A 12 -13.53 9.91 6.48
N THR A 13 -13.06 10.08 7.71
CA THR A 13 -11.98 11.02 7.96
C THR A 13 -10.64 10.46 7.45
N ILE A 14 -9.67 11.33 7.18
CA ILE A 14 -8.30 10.93 6.79
C ILE A 14 -7.70 9.94 7.80
N ARG A 15 -8.09 10.06 9.08
CA ARG A 15 -7.68 9.15 10.14
C ARG A 15 -8.21 7.73 9.92
N ASP A 16 -9.47 7.60 9.49
CA ASP A 16 -10.10 6.31 9.20
C ASP A 16 -9.50 5.67 7.93
N LEU A 17 -8.95 6.48 7.02
CA LEU A 17 -8.24 6.00 5.84
C LEU A 17 -6.81 5.50 6.15
N LEU A 18 -6.13 6.12 7.12
CA LEU A 18 -4.73 5.82 7.42
C LEU A 18 -4.58 4.73 8.48
N LEU A 19 -5.53 4.62 9.40
CA LEU A 19 -5.49 3.65 10.50
C LEU A 19 -6.63 2.64 10.30
N PRO A 20 -6.36 1.50 9.68
CA PRO A 20 -7.37 0.48 9.47
C PRO A 20 -7.87 -0.02 10.83
N SER A 21 -9.15 -0.41 10.87
CA SER A 21 -9.70 -1.02 12.08
C SER A 21 -8.95 -2.33 12.40
N PRO A 22 -8.88 -2.76 13.68
CA PRO A 22 -8.23 -4.02 14.05
C PRO A 22 -8.80 -5.24 13.30
N LEU A 23 -10.10 -5.20 12.99
CA LEU A 23 -10.78 -6.25 12.25
C LEU A 23 -10.38 -6.26 10.77
N GLU A 24 -10.19 -5.09 10.15
CA GLU A 24 -9.63 -4.99 8.81
C GLU A 24 -8.18 -5.47 8.78
N LEU A 25 -7.33 -5.07 9.75
CA LEU A 25 -5.95 -5.56 9.85
C LEU A 25 -5.90 -7.09 9.92
N LEU A 26 -6.76 -7.69 10.75
CA LEU A 26 -6.88 -9.14 10.85
C LEU A 26 -7.32 -9.76 9.51
N THR A 27 -8.27 -9.12 8.82
CA THR A 27 -8.72 -9.57 7.49
C THR A 27 -7.59 -9.52 6.47
N TYR A 28 -6.81 -8.43 6.43
CA TYR A 28 -5.65 -8.32 5.54
C TYR A 28 -4.56 -9.34 5.89
N ALA A 29 -4.31 -9.61 7.17
CA ALA A 29 -3.36 -10.62 7.60
C ALA A 29 -3.78 -12.03 7.13
N VAL A 30 -5.06 -12.37 7.25
CA VAL A 30 -5.60 -13.66 6.78
C VAL A 30 -5.51 -13.77 5.26
N LEU A 31 -5.95 -12.73 4.54
CA LEU A 31 -5.87 -12.70 3.07
C LEU A 31 -4.42 -12.75 2.57
N ALA A 32 -3.50 -12.07 3.25
CA ALA A 32 -2.08 -12.09 2.95
C ALA A 32 -1.49 -13.49 3.12
N PHE A 33 -1.83 -14.18 4.20
CA PHE A 33 -1.38 -15.54 4.43
C PHE A 33 -1.90 -16.50 3.36
N ILE A 34 -3.19 -16.40 3.01
CA ILE A 34 -3.78 -17.18 1.91
C ILE A 34 -3.08 -16.87 0.58
N ALA A 35 -2.83 -15.60 0.27
CA ALA A 35 -2.15 -15.20 -0.95
C ALA A 35 -0.73 -15.77 -1.01
N LEU A 36 0.01 -15.76 0.10
CA LEU A 36 1.35 -16.37 0.18
C LEU A 36 1.32 -17.88 -0.02
N LEU A 37 0.34 -18.57 0.56
CA LEU A 37 0.14 -20.00 0.33
C LEU A 37 -0.16 -20.31 -1.14
N LEU A 38 -0.99 -19.50 -1.80
CA LEU A 38 -1.31 -19.67 -3.22
C LEU A 38 -0.11 -19.39 -4.12
N LEU A 39 0.63 -18.30 -3.87
CA LEU A 39 1.83 -17.95 -4.62
C LEU A 39 2.94 -19.00 -4.48
N ASN A 40 2.99 -19.70 -3.34
CA ASN A 40 3.99 -20.72 -3.05
C ASN A 40 3.36 -22.13 -2.96
N PHE A 41 2.25 -22.36 -3.66
CA PHE A 41 1.49 -23.61 -3.54
C PHE A 41 2.33 -24.84 -3.84
N GLU A 42 3.20 -24.78 -4.87
CA GLU A 42 4.09 -25.89 -5.22
C GLU A 42 5.05 -26.25 -4.08
N ALA A 43 5.58 -25.25 -3.37
CA ALA A 43 6.48 -25.49 -2.25
C ALA A 43 5.72 -26.12 -1.07
N VAL A 44 4.56 -25.57 -0.71
CA VAL A 44 3.69 -26.13 0.33
C VAL A 44 3.31 -27.56 0.01
N TRP A 45 2.95 -27.84 -1.24
CA TRP A 45 2.57 -29.17 -1.70
C TRP A 45 3.72 -30.19 -1.57
N LYS A 46 4.94 -29.81 -1.95
CA LYS A 46 6.13 -30.66 -1.78
C LYS A 46 6.43 -30.96 -0.30
N ILE A 47 6.24 -29.99 0.60
CA ILE A 47 6.41 -30.20 2.05
C ILE A 47 5.41 -31.25 2.55
N LEU A 48 4.15 -31.14 2.11
CA LEU A 48 3.10 -32.09 2.50
C LEU A 48 3.36 -33.51 1.98
N GLN A 49 4.04 -33.64 0.84
CA GLN A 49 4.46 -34.94 0.29
C GLN A 49 5.69 -35.53 0.99
N GLY A 50 6.36 -34.76 1.85
CA GLY A 50 7.59 -35.19 2.53
C GLY A 50 8.82 -35.18 1.62
N ASP A 51 8.75 -34.53 0.47
CA ASP A 51 9.87 -34.43 -0.46
C ASP A 51 10.95 -33.50 0.10
N ALA A 52 12.21 -33.89 -0.08
CA ALA A 52 13.35 -33.01 0.20
C ALA A 52 13.34 -31.84 -0.80
N ILE A 53 12.96 -30.65 -0.31
CA ILE A 53 12.88 -29.46 -1.15
C ILE A 53 14.28 -28.88 -1.31
N GLN A 54 14.71 -28.78 -2.56
CA GLN A 54 15.91 -28.04 -2.92
C GLN A 54 15.69 -26.55 -2.58
N PRO A 55 16.59 -25.91 -1.83
CA PRO A 55 16.49 -24.49 -1.54
C PRO A 55 16.35 -23.73 -2.85
N THR A 56 15.24 -23.00 -3.02
CA THR A 56 15.14 -22.05 -4.12
C THR A 56 16.10 -20.92 -3.78
N ASP A 57 17.07 -20.71 -4.67
CA ASP A 57 18.08 -19.66 -4.55
C ASP A 57 17.39 -18.30 -4.44
N ALA A 58 17.11 -17.83 -3.22
CA ALA A 58 16.95 -16.40 -2.95
C ALA A 58 18.32 -15.73 -2.80
N SER A 59 19.33 -16.29 -3.46
CA SER A 59 20.63 -15.66 -3.67
C SER A 59 20.42 -14.25 -4.20
N PHE A 60 19.44 -13.97 -5.07
CA PHE A 60 19.21 -12.58 -5.46
C PHE A 60 18.91 -11.62 -4.28
N LEU A 61 18.07 -11.99 -3.33
CA LEU A 61 17.74 -11.14 -2.17
C LEU A 61 18.88 -11.12 -1.15
N MET A 62 19.43 -12.29 -0.80
CA MET A 62 20.57 -12.38 0.12
C MET A 62 21.82 -11.74 -0.48
N THR A 63 22.15 -11.98 -1.75
CA THR A 63 23.25 -11.32 -2.48
C THR A 63 22.97 -9.85 -2.74
N TRP A 64 21.73 -9.37 -2.89
CA TRP A 64 21.45 -7.93 -2.93
C TRP A 64 21.61 -7.28 -1.55
N MET A 65 21.13 -7.95 -0.50
CA MET A 65 21.27 -7.47 0.88
C MET A 65 22.73 -7.54 1.36
N ASP A 66 23.45 -8.61 1.01
CA ASP A 66 24.89 -8.83 1.25
C ASP A 66 25.71 -7.89 0.37
N SER A 67 25.35 -7.66 -0.90
CA SER A 67 25.98 -6.64 -1.76
C SER A 67 25.77 -5.22 -1.25
N ILE A 68 24.74 -4.97 -0.46
CA ILE A 68 24.49 -3.67 0.19
C ILE A 68 25.16 -3.62 1.57
N SER A 69 25.27 -4.74 2.28
CA SER A 69 25.91 -4.78 3.59
C SER A 69 27.43 -4.86 3.52
N ASP A 70 28.01 -5.54 2.54
CA ASP A 70 29.46 -5.83 2.47
C ASP A 70 30.34 -4.64 2.07
N PRO A 71 29.98 -3.76 1.11
CA PRO A 71 30.80 -2.59 0.82
C PRO A 71 30.41 -1.33 1.61
N LEU A 72 29.24 -1.33 2.27
CA LEU A 72 28.52 -0.10 2.62
C LEU A 72 27.93 -0.06 4.05
N GLY A 73 27.98 -1.20 4.77
CA GLY A 73 27.68 -1.30 6.20
C GLY A 73 26.25 -0.94 6.61
N THR A 74 25.95 -1.16 7.90
CA THR A 74 24.64 -0.88 8.53
C THR A 74 24.13 0.54 8.24
N ALA A 75 25.05 1.50 8.04
CA ALA A 75 24.74 2.90 7.71
C ALA A 75 24.00 3.05 6.37
N THR A 76 24.32 2.24 5.36
CA THR A 76 23.66 2.31 4.05
C THR A 76 22.29 1.66 4.07
N VAL A 77 22.12 0.58 4.84
CA VAL A 77 20.81 0.00 5.10
C VAL A 77 19.93 1.03 5.84
N PHE A 78 20.49 1.73 6.84
CA PHE A 78 19.80 2.85 7.50
C PHE A 78 19.47 3.99 6.54
N ALA A 79 20.39 4.38 5.64
CA ALA A 79 20.17 5.41 4.64
C ALA A 79 19.10 5.01 3.61
N LEU A 80 19.06 3.73 3.23
CA LEU A 80 18.03 3.17 2.35
C LEU A 80 16.65 3.19 3.03
N TRP A 81 16.56 2.78 4.29
CA TRP A 81 15.33 2.89 5.07
C TRP A 81 14.92 4.33 5.33
N LEU A 82 15.86 5.25 5.54
CA LEU A 82 15.62 6.69 5.59
C LEU A 82 15.12 7.23 4.24
N GLY A 83 15.67 6.73 3.13
CA GLY A 83 15.22 7.06 1.78
C GLY A 83 13.80 6.59 1.52
N ILE A 84 13.50 5.32 1.84
CA ILE A 84 12.15 4.75 1.76
C ILE A 84 11.20 5.55 2.67
N GLY A 85 11.61 5.82 3.91
CA GLY A 85 10.84 6.63 4.86
C GLY A 85 10.58 8.05 4.36
N SER A 86 11.56 8.68 3.72
CA SER A 86 11.46 10.01 3.11
C SER A 86 10.53 10.01 1.90
N VAL A 87 10.61 8.99 1.03
CA VAL A 87 9.69 8.82 -0.10
C VAL A 87 8.26 8.60 0.40
N CYS A 88 8.06 7.73 1.40
CA CYS A 88 6.77 7.53 2.05
C CYS A 88 6.24 8.83 2.68
N TYR A 89 7.09 9.59 3.36
CA TYR A 89 6.75 10.89 3.92
C TYR A 89 6.37 11.90 2.84
N MET A 90 7.12 11.98 1.75
CA MET A 90 6.81 12.85 0.60
C MET A 90 5.47 12.47 -0.03
N ILE A 91 5.18 11.17 -0.19
CA ILE A 91 3.89 10.71 -0.69
C ILE A 91 2.78 11.11 0.27
N ALA A 92 2.93 10.85 1.57
CA ALA A 92 1.95 11.22 2.59
C ALA A 92 1.73 12.74 2.64
N TRP A 93 2.80 13.53 2.56
CA TRP A 93 2.76 14.98 2.54
C TRP A 93 2.11 15.51 1.27
N PHE A 94 2.40 14.91 0.11
CA PHE A 94 1.77 15.27 -1.16
C PHE A 94 0.27 14.98 -1.11
N VAL A 95 -0.11 13.80 -0.61
CA VAL A 95 -1.51 13.43 -0.38
C VAL A 95 -2.18 14.41 0.57
N MET A 96 -1.60 14.71 1.73
CA MET A 96 -2.14 15.71 2.67
C MET A 96 -2.25 17.09 2.05
N SER A 97 -1.31 17.51 1.21
CA SER A 97 -1.32 18.81 0.55
C SER A 97 -2.42 18.90 -0.50
N VAL A 98 -2.63 17.82 -1.27
CA VAL A 98 -3.73 17.72 -2.25
C VAL A 98 -5.08 17.75 -1.52
N PHE A 99 -5.24 16.96 -0.46
CA PHE A 99 -6.48 16.94 0.33
C PHE A 99 -6.73 18.25 1.09
N GLY A 100 -5.66 18.88 1.60
CA GLY A 100 -5.73 20.18 2.29
C GLY A 100 -6.23 21.27 1.37
N ARG A 101 -5.64 21.37 0.16
CA ARG A 101 -6.09 22.31 -0.87
C ARG A 101 -7.51 22.02 -1.34
N ALA A 102 -7.84 20.75 -1.59
CA ALA A 102 -9.21 20.38 -1.97
C ALA A 102 -10.24 20.73 -0.89
N ARG A 103 -9.87 20.67 0.40
CA ARG A 103 -10.72 21.08 1.51
C ARG A 103 -10.82 22.60 1.61
N GLU A 104 -9.73 23.32 1.43
CA GLU A 104 -9.73 24.78 1.37
C GLU A 104 -10.62 25.28 0.23
N ASP A 105 -10.48 24.72 -0.98
CA ASP A 105 -11.31 25.03 -2.14
C ASP A 105 -12.80 24.74 -1.86
N ALA A 106 -13.12 23.63 -1.19
CA ALA A 106 -14.49 23.29 -0.84
C ALA A 106 -15.09 24.21 0.24
N ILE A 107 -14.28 24.72 1.16
CA ILE A 107 -14.71 25.71 2.15
C ILE A 107 -14.91 27.06 1.46
N GLU A 108 -13.97 27.47 0.62
CA GLU A 108 -14.03 28.75 -0.10
C GLU A 108 -15.23 28.79 -1.06
N ALA A 109 -15.57 27.68 -1.71
CA ALA A 109 -16.78 27.52 -2.51
C ALA A 109 -18.10 27.71 -1.73
N ASN A 110 -18.10 27.47 -0.40
CA ASN A 110 -19.28 27.67 0.45
C ASN A 110 -19.43 29.11 0.96
N TYR A 111 -18.35 29.90 0.98
CA TYR A 111 -18.36 31.26 1.54
C TYR A 111 -18.36 32.36 0.50
N VAL A 112 -17.90 32.10 -0.73
CA VAL A 112 -17.79 33.13 -1.76
C VAL A 112 -18.75 32.81 -2.90
N GLY A 113 -19.86 33.55 -2.96
CA GLY A 113 -20.77 33.60 -4.11
C GLY A 113 -20.15 34.27 -5.34
N THR A 114 -18.89 33.95 -5.66
CA THR A 114 -18.14 34.58 -6.74
C THR A 114 -18.20 33.76 -8.01
N ALA A 115 -19.00 34.27 -8.94
CA ALA A 115 -18.68 34.20 -10.35
C ALA A 115 -17.23 34.65 -10.56
N GLY A 116 -16.31 33.70 -10.78
CA GLY A 116 -14.95 34.05 -11.23
C GLY A 116 -13.76 33.29 -10.63
N THR A 117 -13.94 32.35 -9.69
CA THR A 117 -12.86 31.38 -9.43
C THR A 117 -12.80 30.44 -10.64
N GLY A 118 -11.70 30.53 -11.39
CA GLY A 118 -11.66 30.12 -12.79
C GLY A 118 -12.00 28.65 -12.96
N TYR A 119 -12.88 28.35 -13.92
CA TYR A 119 -13.11 27.01 -14.46
C TYR A 119 -11.80 26.21 -14.62
N TRP A 120 -10.72 26.88 -15.02
CA TRP A 120 -9.39 26.30 -15.17
C TRP A 120 -8.73 25.86 -13.86
N GLU A 121 -8.95 26.55 -12.75
CA GLU A 121 -8.28 26.24 -11.48
C GLU A 121 -8.92 25.04 -10.79
N SER A 122 -10.27 24.93 -10.80
CA SER A 122 -10.95 23.75 -10.23
C SER A 122 -10.85 22.54 -11.15
N VAL A 123 -11.11 22.68 -12.46
CA VAL A 123 -11.13 21.54 -13.40
C VAL A 123 -9.72 20.94 -13.57
N VAL A 124 -8.69 21.76 -13.79
CA VAL A 124 -7.32 21.24 -13.94
C VAL A 124 -6.80 20.64 -12.64
N ALA A 125 -7.15 21.18 -11.47
CA ALA A 125 -6.76 20.58 -10.19
C ALA A 125 -7.41 19.19 -9.99
N HIS A 126 -8.68 19.04 -10.33
CA HIS A 126 -9.40 17.76 -10.18
C HIS A 126 -8.87 16.70 -11.16
N TYR A 127 -8.74 17.04 -12.45
CA TYR A 127 -8.18 16.14 -13.45
C TYR A 127 -6.69 15.84 -13.19
N GLY A 128 -5.92 16.83 -12.73
CA GLY A 128 -4.52 16.66 -12.32
C GLY A 128 -4.37 15.71 -11.14
N ALA A 129 -5.21 15.84 -10.11
CA ALA A 129 -5.25 14.92 -8.98
C ALA A 129 -5.62 13.49 -9.40
N PHE A 130 -6.54 13.33 -10.36
CA PHE A 130 -6.90 12.02 -10.89
C PHE A 130 -5.75 11.37 -11.66
N VAL A 131 -5.09 12.12 -12.53
CA VAL A 131 -3.90 11.64 -13.25
C VAL A 131 -2.79 11.28 -12.27
N ALA A 132 -2.49 12.14 -11.30
CA ALA A 132 -1.47 11.89 -10.30
C ALA A 132 -1.76 10.63 -9.48
N SER A 133 -2.98 10.49 -8.94
CA SER A 133 -3.38 9.30 -8.17
C SER A 133 -3.36 8.02 -9.01
N SER A 134 -3.78 8.09 -10.28
CA SER A 134 -3.72 6.95 -11.21
C SER A 134 -2.28 6.53 -11.53
N VAL A 135 -1.38 7.50 -11.76
CA VAL A 135 0.04 7.25 -11.98
C VAL A 135 0.68 6.65 -10.72
N THR A 136 0.39 7.17 -9.53
CA THR A 136 0.86 6.60 -8.27
C THR A 136 0.37 5.16 -8.09
N PHE A 137 -0.90 4.87 -8.39
CA PHE A 137 -1.44 3.52 -8.34
C PHE A 137 -0.73 2.57 -9.31
N ALA A 138 -0.49 3.01 -10.55
CA ALA A 138 0.23 2.23 -11.55
C ALA A 138 1.69 1.94 -11.14
N LEU A 139 2.41 2.95 -10.64
CA LEU A 139 3.77 2.81 -10.13
C LEU A 139 3.82 1.86 -8.93
N PHE A 140 2.90 2.00 -7.98
CA PHE A 140 2.80 1.08 -6.83
C PHE A 140 2.55 -0.36 -7.30
N THR A 141 1.66 -0.55 -8.27
CA THR A 141 1.39 -1.87 -8.86
C THR A 141 2.66 -2.46 -9.46
N LEU A 142 3.37 -1.70 -10.28
CA LEU A 142 4.63 -2.15 -10.89
C LEU A 142 5.67 -2.52 -9.83
N LEU A 143 5.84 -1.70 -8.80
CA LEU A 143 6.79 -1.97 -7.72
C LEU A 143 6.39 -3.21 -6.89
N ALA A 144 5.11 -3.33 -6.57
CA ALA A 144 4.57 -4.45 -5.82
C ALA A 144 4.78 -5.77 -6.56
N PHE A 145 4.41 -5.85 -7.84
CA PHE A 145 4.51 -7.10 -8.61
C PHE A 145 5.93 -7.46 -9.04
N ASN A 146 6.79 -6.50 -9.38
CA ASN A 146 8.14 -6.80 -9.85
C ASN A 146 9.16 -7.00 -8.73
N TYR A 147 8.95 -6.39 -7.57
CA TYR A 147 9.96 -6.40 -6.49
C TYR A 147 9.39 -6.94 -5.19
N PHE A 148 8.30 -6.36 -4.69
CA PHE A 148 7.87 -6.63 -3.32
C PHE A 148 7.23 -8.02 -3.14
N ILE A 149 6.27 -8.38 -3.99
CA ILE A 149 5.60 -9.69 -3.94
C ILE A 149 6.61 -10.81 -4.15
N PRO A 150 7.50 -10.79 -5.16
CA PRO A 150 8.56 -11.79 -5.30
C PRO A 150 9.45 -11.88 -4.07
N ALA A 151 9.85 -10.73 -3.50
CA ALA A 151 10.71 -10.70 -2.32
C ALA A 151 10.07 -11.37 -1.10
N VAL A 152 8.81 -11.02 -0.82
CA VAL A 152 8.05 -11.59 0.30
C VAL A 152 7.73 -13.07 0.06
N SER A 153 7.39 -13.44 -1.17
CA SER A 153 7.14 -14.82 -1.55
C SER A 153 8.37 -15.69 -1.36
N ASN A 154 9.55 -15.21 -1.79
CA ASN A 154 10.82 -15.90 -1.60
C ASN A 154 11.17 -16.05 -0.12
N LEU A 155 11.01 -14.99 0.68
CA LEU A 155 11.23 -15.05 2.13
C LEU A 155 10.33 -16.10 2.78
N PHE A 156 9.05 -16.13 2.42
CA PHE A 156 8.10 -17.13 2.90
C PHE A 156 8.52 -18.55 2.51
N ASN A 157 8.87 -18.77 1.24
CA ASN A 157 9.29 -20.07 0.73
C ASN A 157 10.56 -20.58 1.43
N GLN A 158 11.59 -19.76 1.57
CA GLN A 158 12.81 -20.12 2.30
C GLN A 158 12.53 -20.50 3.76
N SER A 159 11.62 -19.77 4.40
CA SER A 159 11.25 -20.02 5.79
C SER A 159 10.46 -21.31 5.95
N LEU A 160 9.61 -21.66 4.98
CA LEU A 160 8.94 -22.95 4.94
C LEU A 160 9.92 -24.12 4.79
N MET A 161 11.03 -23.95 4.07
CA MET A 161 12.06 -24.98 3.94
C MET A 161 12.90 -25.16 5.22
N GLN A 162 12.91 -24.17 6.12
CA GLN A 162 13.72 -24.17 7.34
C GLN A 162 12.88 -24.22 8.62
N LEU A 163 11.70 -24.86 8.62
CA LEU A 163 10.78 -24.88 9.78
C LEU A 163 11.38 -25.39 11.10
N SER A 164 12.50 -26.13 11.04
CA SER A 164 13.24 -26.58 12.23
C SER A 164 13.98 -25.44 12.96
N SER A 165 14.25 -24.32 12.29
CA SER A 165 14.90 -23.15 12.88
C SER A 165 13.87 -22.21 13.52
N PRO A 166 14.09 -21.76 14.78
CA PRO A 166 13.23 -20.77 15.43
C PRO A 166 13.08 -19.45 14.62
N GLY A 167 14.11 -19.08 13.85
CA GLY A 167 14.08 -17.86 13.01
C GLY A 167 13.05 -17.92 11.87
N SER A 168 12.69 -19.13 11.42
CA SER A 168 11.77 -19.31 10.30
C SER A 168 10.35 -18.87 10.61
N TYR A 169 9.89 -19.03 11.86
CA TYR A 169 8.57 -18.55 12.28
C TYR A 169 8.49 -17.02 12.24
N LEU A 170 9.56 -16.33 12.65
CA LEU A 170 9.63 -14.87 12.55
C LEU A 170 9.62 -14.41 11.10
N ASN A 171 10.37 -15.08 10.22
CA ASN A 171 10.41 -14.72 8.81
C ASN A 171 9.06 -14.97 8.11
N ILE A 172 8.33 -16.04 8.46
CA ILE A 172 6.95 -16.27 7.98
C ILE A 172 6.03 -15.14 8.43
N LEU A 173 6.14 -14.70 9.69
CA LEU A 173 5.35 -13.59 10.21
C LEU A 173 5.69 -12.27 9.51
N VAL A 174 6.97 -11.98 9.29
CA VAL A 174 7.43 -10.81 8.53
C VAL A 174 6.92 -10.87 7.09
N ALA A 175 6.95 -12.04 6.46
CA ALA A 175 6.43 -12.20 5.11
C ALA A 175 4.90 -11.96 5.05
N ALA A 176 4.15 -12.52 6.00
CA ALA A 176 2.71 -12.30 6.10
C ALA A 176 2.37 -10.82 6.32
N LEU A 177 3.09 -10.13 7.21
CA LEU A 177 2.93 -8.69 7.44
C LEU A 177 3.30 -7.86 6.21
N GLY A 178 4.38 -8.22 5.51
CA GLY A 178 4.78 -7.58 4.26
C GLY A 178 3.69 -7.69 3.20
N MET A 179 3.16 -8.90 2.97
CA MET A 179 2.09 -9.11 2.01
C MET A 179 0.79 -8.41 2.42
N ALA A 180 0.47 -8.37 3.72
CA ALA A 180 -0.67 -7.61 4.24
C ALA A 180 -0.50 -6.10 3.98
N GLY A 181 0.71 -5.57 4.15
CA GLY A 181 1.03 -4.19 3.80
C GLY A 181 0.81 -3.87 2.33
N VAL A 182 1.16 -4.79 1.42
CA VAL A 182 0.90 -4.63 -0.03
C VAL A 182 -0.59 -4.60 -0.32
N LEU A 183 -1.35 -5.58 0.20
CA LEU A 183 -2.80 -5.64 0.01
C LEU A 183 -3.50 -4.39 0.56
N TYR A 184 -3.06 -3.92 1.73
CA TYR A 184 -3.57 -2.68 2.30
C TYR A 184 -3.22 -1.46 1.44
N GLY A 185 -1.99 -1.38 0.92
CA GLY A 185 -1.59 -0.32 -0.02
C GLY A 185 -2.46 -0.28 -1.27
N PHE A 186 -2.77 -1.43 -1.87
CA PHE A 186 -3.72 -1.51 -2.99
C PHE A 186 -5.12 -1.02 -2.60
N HIS A 187 -5.59 -1.38 -1.41
CA HIS A 187 -6.89 -0.92 -0.93
C HIS A 187 -6.93 0.61 -0.79
N VAL A 188 -5.95 1.19 -0.09
CA VAL A 188 -5.88 2.65 0.15
C VAL A 188 -5.76 3.42 -1.16
N LEU A 189 -4.82 3.05 -2.04
CA LEU A 189 -4.64 3.76 -3.29
C LEU A 189 -5.85 3.59 -4.22
N GLY A 190 -6.44 2.40 -4.27
CA GLY A 190 -7.67 2.15 -5.02
C GLY A 190 -8.88 2.92 -4.46
N TYR A 191 -8.90 3.17 -3.15
CA TYR A 191 -9.89 4.06 -2.53
C TYR A 191 -9.65 5.52 -2.92
N VAL A 192 -8.40 6.00 -2.87
CA VAL A 192 -8.03 7.37 -3.26
C VAL A 192 -8.42 7.65 -4.71
N VAL A 193 -8.08 6.75 -5.65
CA VAL A 193 -8.46 6.88 -7.06
C VAL A 193 -9.98 6.94 -7.22
N ARG A 194 -10.72 6.07 -6.52
CA ARG A 194 -12.20 6.07 -6.54
C ARG A 194 -12.80 7.34 -5.94
N TYR A 195 -12.20 7.86 -4.87
CA TYR A 195 -12.62 9.09 -4.23
C TYR A 195 -12.42 10.29 -5.16
N VAL A 196 -11.22 10.45 -5.72
CA VAL A 196 -10.89 11.53 -6.67
C VAL A 196 -11.76 11.44 -7.93
N TRP A 197 -12.05 10.22 -8.41
CA TRP A 197 -12.99 10.03 -9.51
C TRP A 197 -14.42 10.48 -9.18
N ARG A 198 -14.89 10.20 -7.96
CA ARG A 198 -16.22 10.62 -7.50
C ARG A 198 -16.32 12.13 -7.37
N THR A 199 -15.28 12.81 -6.88
CA THR A 199 -15.30 14.27 -6.76
C THR A 199 -15.37 14.95 -8.13
N ILE A 200 -14.70 14.39 -9.15
CA ILE A 200 -14.84 14.87 -10.54
C ILE A 200 -16.29 14.77 -11.02
N ARG A 201 -16.95 13.61 -10.85
CA ARG A 201 -18.32 13.41 -11.33
C ARG A 201 -19.37 14.31 -10.68
N VAL A 202 -19.14 14.76 -9.46
CA VAL A 202 -20.09 15.64 -8.73
C VAL A 202 -19.90 17.10 -9.13
N ALA A 203 -18.76 17.46 -9.73
CA ALA A 203 -18.47 18.80 -10.23
C ALA A 203 -19.02 19.06 -11.65
N GLU A 204 -19.45 18.01 -12.36
CA GLU A 204 -20.13 18.07 -13.66
C GLU A 204 -21.66 18.19 -13.50
#